data_AF-A0A1A9C0E4-F1
#
_entry.id   AF-A0A1A9C0E4-F1
#
_cell.length_a   1.000
_cell.length_b   1.000
_cell.length_c   1.000
_cell.angle_alpha   90.00
_cell.angle_beta   90.00
_cell.angle_gamma   90.00
#
_symmetry.space_group_name_H-M   'P 1'
#
loop_
_entity.id
_entity.type
_entity.pdbx_description
1 polymer ?
#
loop_
_entity_poly.entity_id
_entity_poly.type
_entity_poly.pdbx_seq_one_letter_code
_entity_poly.pdbx_strand_id
1 'polypeptide(L)'
;MIPPPLLRALRAYVRYAPGRLGKPQMAAQLSHHLKQHPLTATARTRDGTVFPVVTSDVIQRYLWLFDAWEPHLTAWMRARLAPGETVVDAGAHTGYFTVLASRLVGPAGRVVAIEPSPVFHRALTRTSRPTGAATSAPSTPPSRNFPGA
;
A
#
# COMPACT_ATOMS: atom_id res chain seq x y z
N MET A 1 15.62 2.20 -22.45
CA MET A 1 14.73 2.85 -21.47
C MET A 1 13.34 2.96 -22.09
N ILE A 2 12.27 2.46 -21.45
CA ILE A 2 10.91 2.58 -22.01
C ILE A 2 10.40 4.00 -21.72
N PRO A 3 9.96 4.78 -22.72
CA PRO A 3 9.50 6.15 -22.48
C PRO A 3 8.20 6.16 -21.64
N PRO A 4 7.99 7.17 -20.75
CA PRO A 4 6.84 7.22 -19.85
C PRO A 4 5.45 7.09 -20.52
N PRO A 5 5.19 7.67 -21.72
CA PRO A 5 3.92 7.47 -22.43
C PRO A 5 3.67 6.01 -22.79
N LEU A 6 4.70 5.28 -23.24
CA LEU A 6 4.60 3.87 -23.59
C LEU A 6 4.36 3.01 -22.33
N LEU A 7 5.01 3.33 -21.21
CA LEU A 7 4.73 2.64 -19.93
C LEU A 7 3.27 2.80 -19.49
N ARG A 8 2.68 3.99 -19.67
CA ARG A 8 1.25 4.23 -19.38
C ARG A 8 0.34 3.45 -20.33
N ALA A 9 0.68 3.36 -21.61
CA ALA A 9 -0.07 2.58 -22.59
C ALA A 9 -0.02 1.07 -22.30
N LEU A 10 1.17 0.53 -22.02
CA LEU A 10 1.36 -0.88 -21.65
C LEU A 10 0.64 -1.22 -20.34
N ARG A 11 0.71 -0.32 -19.34
CA ARG A 11 -0.10 -0.43 -18.11
C ARG A 11 -1.60 -0.46 -18.43
N ALA A 12 -2.08 0.43 -19.29
CA ALA A 12 -3.48 0.48 -19.68
C ALA A 12 -3.93 -0.80 -20.40
N TYR A 13 -3.07 -1.36 -21.26
CA TYR A 13 -3.30 -2.66 -21.91
C TYR A 13 -3.45 -3.79 -20.88
N VAL A 14 -2.48 -3.92 -19.96
CA VAL A 14 -2.52 -4.92 -18.88
C VAL A 14 -3.81 -4.78 -18.07
N ARG A 15 -4.19 -3.54 -17.73
CA ARG A 15 -5.32 -3.26 -16.84
C ARG A 15 -6.70 -3.38 -17.48
N TYR A 16 -6.88 -2.86 -18.70
CA TYR A 16 -8.22 -2.60 -19.24
C TYR A 16 -8.55 -3.35 -20.53
N ALA A 17 -7.55 -3.83 -21.29
CA ALA A 17 -7.85 -4.53 -22.55
C ALA A 17 -8.71 -5.80 -22.28
N PRO A 18 -9.68 -6.15 -23.15
CA PRO A 18 -10.42 -7.39 -22.99
C PRO A 18 -9.51 -8.63 -23.21
N GLY A 19 -9.87 -9.75 -22.60
CA GLY A 19 -9.13 -11.01 -22.72
C GLY A 19 -7.88 -11.14 -21.82
N ARG A 20 -7.22 -12.30 -21.91
CA ARG A 20 -6.05 -12.66 -21.08
C ARG A 20 -4.76 -12.90 -21.87
N LEU A 21 -4.83 -12.88 -23.20
CA LEU A 21 -3.70 -13.25 -24.04
C LEU A 21 -2.49 -12.34 -23.76
N GLY A 22 -1.36 -12.93 -23.38
CA GLY A 22 -0.10 -12.21 -23.11
C GLY A 22 -0.07 -11.30 -21.87
N LYS A 23 -1.21 -11.02 -21.22
CA LYS A 23 -1.29 -10.07 -20.10
C LYS A 23 -0.44 -10.47 -18.89
N PRO A 24 -0.44 -11.74 -18.42
CA PRO A 24 0.39 -12.11 -17.27
C PRO A 24 1.90 -11.93 -17.56
N GLN A 25 2.33 -12.26 -18.78
CA GLN A 25 3.71 -12.08 -19.21
C GLN A 25 4.07 -10.61 -19.31
N MET A 26 3.21 -9.78 -19.92
CA MET A 26 3.40 -8.33 -20.01
C MET A 26 3.44 -7.68 -18.63
N ALA A 27 2.55 -8.09 -17.71
CA ALA A 27 2.54 -7.64 -16.33
C ALA A 27 3.85 -7.99 -15.60
N ALA A 28 4.36 -9.21 -15.79
CA ALA A 28 5.64 -9.64 -15.22
C ALA A 28 6.81 -8.84 -15.81
N GLN A 29 6.84 -8.61 -17.12
CA GLN A 29 7.85 -7.81 -17.80
C GLN A 29 7.84 -6.36 -17.34
N LEU A 30 6.67 -5.71 -17.29
CA LEU A 30 6.51 -4.36 -16.76
C LEU A 30 6.95 -4.29 -15.29
N SER A 31 6.57 -5.28 -14.49
CA SER A 31 6.98 -5.35 -13.10
C SER A 31 8.51 -5.41 -13.01
N HIS A 32 9.15 -6.33 -13.72
CA HIS A 32 10.61 -6.45 -13.75
C HIS A 32 11.29 -5.15 -14.21
N HIS A 33 10.79 -4.54 -15.28
CA HIS A 33 11.29 -3.26 -15.79
C HIS A 33 11.21 -2.15 -14.74
N LEU A 34 10.06 -2.00 -14.07
CA LEU A 34 9.84 -0.99 -13.03
C LEU A 34 10.66 -1.22 -11.76
N LYS A 35 11.15 -2.44 -11.54
CA LYS A 35 12.13 -2.75 -10.49
C LYS A 35 13.51 -2.18 -10.82
N GLN A 36 13.94 -2.38 -12.07
CA GLN A 36 15.26 -1.98 -12.56
C GLN A 36 15.32 -0.48 -12.91
N HIS A 37 14.19 0.09 -13.32
CA HIS A 37 14.04 1.50 -13.69
C HIS A 37 12.86 2.10 -12.91
N PRO A 38 13.06 2.43 -11.62
CA PRO A 38 12.00 2.90 -10.76
C PRO A 38 11.43 4.24 -11.23
N LEU A 39 10.12 4.41 -11.04
CA LEU A 39 9.41 5.66 -11.23
C LEU A 39 8.87 6.16 -9.90
N THR A 40 8.90 7.47 -9.72
CA THR A 40 8.12 8.18 -8.69
C THR A 40 6.83 8.67 -9.32
N ALA A 41 5.68 8.24 -8.79
CA ALA A 41 4.37 8.56 -9.33
C ALA A 41 3.30 8.58 -8.22
N THR A 42 2.04 8.70 -8.62
CA THR A 42 0.89 8.44 -7.76
C THR A 42 0.11 7.22 -8.26
N ALA A 43 -0.39 6.42 -7.33
CA ALA A 43 -1.31 5.33 -7.59
C ALA A 43 -2.67 5.66 -6.97
N ARG A 44 -3.77 5.37 -7.68
CA ARG A 44 -5.13 5.54 -7.19
C ARG A 44 -5.74 4.16 -7.01
N THR A 45 -6.03 3.78 -5.77
CA THR A 45 -6.65 2.49 -5.46
C THR A 45 -8.08 2.42 -6.00
N ARG A 46 -8.65 1.20 -6.05
CA ARG A 46 -10.04 1.00 -6.52
C ARG A 46 -11.09 1.76 -5.71
N ASP A 47 -10.83 2.02 -4.44
CA ASP A 47 -11.66 2.82 -3.55
C ASP A 47 -11.31 4.33 -3.59
N GLY A 48 -10.45 4.75 -4.50
CA GLY A 48 -10.16 6.16 -4.78
C GLY A 48 -9.09 6.80 -3.89
N THR A 49 -8.46 6.05 -2.97
CA THR A 49 -7.32 6.55 -2.18
C THR A 49 -6.13 6.78 -3.10
N VAL A 50 -5.42 7.89 -2.91
CA VAL A 50 -4.22 8.22 -3.68
C VAL A 50 -2.98 8.02 -2.81
N PHE A 51 -2.03 7.22 -3.30
CA PHE A 51 -0.75 6.97 -2.66
C PHE A 51 0.39 7.52 -3.51
N PRO A 52 1.32 8.30 -2.93
CA PRO A 52 2.65 8.46 -3.53
C PRO A 52 3.33 7.10 -3.60
N VAL A 53 3.92 6.77 -4.75
CA VAL A 53 4.54 5.47 -4.99
C VAL A 53 5.92 5.61 -5.66
N VAL A 54 6.85 4.77 -5.24
CA VAL A 54 8.12 4.51 -5.91
C VAL A 54 8.14 3.05 -6.33
N THR A 55 8.26 2.77 -7.63
CA THR A 55 8.05 1.41 -8.16
C THR A 55 9.19 0.44 -7.93
N SER A 56 10.29 0.86 -7.28
CA SER A 56 11.32 -0.07 -6.78
C SER A 56 10.77 -0.98 -5.68
N ASP A 57 9.84 -0.46 -4.88
CA ASP A 57 9.12 -1.22 -3.86
C ASP A 57 8.00 -2.06 -4.50
N VAL A 58 7.86 -3.31 -4.09
CA VAL A 58 6.91 -4.25 -4.70
C VAL A 58 5.46 -3.85 -4.44
N ILE A 59 5.13 -3.39 -3.23
CA ILE A 59 3.77 -3.01 -2.87
C ILE A 59 3.37 -1.78 -3.69
N GLN A 60 4.20 -0.74 -3.66
CA GLN A 60 3.99 0.51 -4.40
C GLN A 60 3.92 0.29 -5.92
N ARG A 61 4.76 -0.58 -6.47
CA ARG A 61 4.71 -0.98 -7.88
C ARG A 61 3.40 -1.69 -8.25
N TYR A 62 2.89 -2.55 -7.39
CA TYR A 62 1.62 -3.25 -7.62
C TYR A 62 0.42 -2.31 -7.46
N LEU A 63 0.48 -1.36 -6.52
CA LEU A 63 -0.51 -0.27 -6.45
C LEU A 63 -0.51 0.55 -7.74
N TRP A 64 0.66 0.84 -8.31
CA TRP A 64 0.72 1.55 -9.59
C TRP A 64 0.18 0.68 -10.75
N LEU A 65 0.59 -0.58 -10.86
CA LEU A 65 0.20 -1.46 -11.98
C LEU A 65 -1.27 -1.88 -11.94
N PHE A 66 -1.80 -2.21 -10.76
CA PHE A 66 -3.07 -2.91 -10.58
C PHE A 66 -4.06 -2.24 -9.61
N ASP A 67 -3.63 -1.15 -8.95
CA ASP A 67 -4.48 -0.34 -8.07
C ASP A 67 -4.99 -1.10 -6.84
N ALA A 68 -4.31 -2.20 -6.56
CA ALA A 68 -4.57 -3.10 -5.46
C ALA A 68 -3.27 -3.79 -5.06
N TRP A 69 -3.13 -4.03 -3.77
CA TRP A 69 -2.16 -4.95 -3.19
C TRP A 69 -2.94 -6.11 -2.59
N GLU A 70 -2.48 -7.35 -2.82
CA GLU A 70 -3.13 -8.58 -2.36
C GLU A 70 -4.67 -8.56 -2.46
N PRO A 71 -5.23 -8.69 -3.68
CA PRO A 71 -6.66 -8.52 -3.91
C PRO A 71 -7.53 -9.51 -3.12
N HIS A 72 -7.00 -10.70 -2.81
CA HIS A 72 -7.71 -11.70 -2.00
C HIS A 72 -7.81 -11.27 -0.53
N LEU A 73 -6.74 -10.73 0.06
CA LEU A 73 -6.78 -10.19 1.42
C LEU A 73 -7.69 -8.95 1.47
N THR A 74 -7.61 -8.08 0.46
CA THR A 74 -8.52 -6.94 0.31
C THR A 74 -9.99 -7.39 0.29
N ALA A 75 -10.31 -8.45 -0.45
CA ALA A 75 -11.67 -8.99 -0.51
C ALA A 75 -12.10 -9.60 0.82
N TRP A 76 -11.22 -10.32 1.50
CA TRP A 76 -11.47 -10.89 2.81
C TRP A 76 -11.75 -9.80 3.87
N MET A 77 -10.93 -8.74 3.92
CA MET A 77 -11.16 -7.61 4.84
C MET A 77 -12.51 -6.95 4.60
N ARG A 78 -12.90 -6.75 3.33
CA ARG A 78 -14.21 -6.19 2.96
C ARG A 78 -15.38 -7.07 3.40
N ALA A 79 -15.20 -8.39 3.38
CA ALA A 79 -16.22 -9.33 3.82
C ALA A 79 -16.28 -9.50 5.34
N ARG A 80 -15.18 -9.19 6.05
CA ARG A 80 -15.02 -9.54 7.48
C ARG A 80 -15.11 -8.37 8.44
N LEU A 81 -14.65 -7.18 8.04
CA LEU A 81 -14.64 -5.99 8.89
C LEU A 81 -16.00 -5.31 8.90
N ALA A 82 -16.44 -4.92 10.08
CA ALA A 82 -17.70 -4.22 10.32
C ALA A 82 -17.49 -2.82 10.91
N PRO A 83 -18.44 -1.89 10.70
CA PRO A 83 -18.41 -0.58 11.35
C PRO A 83 -18.29 -0.69 12.88
N GLY A 84 -17.44 0.15 13.49
CA GLY A 84 -17.20 0.15 14.93
C GLY A 84 -16.10 -0.79 15.42
N GLU A 85 -15.59 -1.69 14.58
CA GLU A 85 -14.52 -2.62 14.98
C GLU A 85 -13.17 -1.92 15.18
N THR A 86 -12.30 -2.57 15.97
CA THR A 86 -10.89 -2.17 16.13
C THR A 86 -9.99 -3.09 15.31
N VAL A 87 -9.09 -2.50 14.52
CA VAL A 87 -8.12 -3.21 13.67
C VAL A 87 -6.70 -2.83 14.07
N VAL A 88 -5.81 -3.82 14.10
CA VAL A 88 -4.37 -3.61 14.22
C VAL A 88 -3.72 -3.99 12.89
N ASP A 89 -3.04 -3.04 12.27
CA ASP A 89 -2.29 -3.22 11.01
C ASP A 89 -0.79 -3.25 11.33
N ALA A 90 -0.23 -4.44 11.45
CA ALA A 90 1.19 -4.66 11.76
C ALA A 90 2.02 -4.77 10.47
N GLY A 91 3.04 -3.92 10.34
CA GLY A 91 3.78 -3.76 9.08
C GLY A 91 3.00 -2.91 8.08
N ALA A 92 2.41 -1.82 8.56
CA ALA A 92 1.48 -0.97 7.80
C ALA A 92 2.09 -0.35 6.54
N HIS A 93 3.42 -0.34 6.40
CA HIS A 93 4.15 0.19 5.26
C HIS A 93 3.73 1.64 4.96
N THR A 94 3.26 1.95 3.75
CA THR A 94 2.73 3.27 3.37
C THR A 94 1.24 3.45 3.71
N GLY A 95 0.58 2.44 4.29
CA GLY A 95 -0.79 2.55 4.83
C GLY A 95 -1.90 2.03 3.93
N TYR A 96 -1.61 1.15 2.97
CA TYR A 96 -2.65 0.59 2.07
C TYR A 96 -3.78 -0.08 2.86
N PHE A 97 -3.45 -1.04 3.72
CA PHE A 97 -4.44 -1.74 4.54
C PHE A 97 -4.96 -0.88 5.69
N THR A 98 -4.14 -0.03 6.29
CA THR A 98 -4.57 0.95 7.28
C THR A 98 -5.73 1.82 6.77
N VAL A 99 -5.60 2.40 5.56
CA VAL A 99 -6.64 3.26 4.99
C VAL A 99 -7.88 2.44 4.59
N LEU A 100 -7.68 1.24 4.02
CA LEU A 100 -8.79 0.34 3.70
C LEU A 100 -9.59 -0.02 4.97
N ALA A 101 -8.91 -0.45 6.03
CA ALA A 101 -9.53 -0.81 7.31
C ALA A 101 -10.26 0.39 7.90
N SER A 102 -9.65 1.57 7.93
CA SER A 102 -10.25 2.81 8.48
C SER A 102 -11.58 3.15 7.80
N ARG A 103 -11.67 2.93 6.48
CA ARG A 103 -12.91 3.14 5.73
C ARG A 103 -13.97 2.08 6.02
N LEU A 104 -13.57 0.82 6.23
CA LEU A 104 -14.48 -0.29 6.49
C LEU A 104 -15.07 -0.23 7.90
N VAL A 105 -14.25 0.08 8.91
CA VAL A 105 -14.71 0.21 10.30
C VAL A 105 -15.38 1.56 10.59
N GLY A 106 -15.21 2.54 9.71
CA GLY A 106 -15.88 3.82 9.78
C GLY A 106 -15.48 4.67 11.00
N PRO A 107 -16.17 5.80 11.24
CA PRO A 107 -15.78 6.78 12.26
C PRO A 107 -15.96 6.29 13.70
N ALA A 108 -16.77 5.27 13.93
CA ALA A 108 -16.95 4.64 15.24
C ALA A 108 -15.88 3.56 15.53
N GLY A 109 -15.17 3.11 14.50
CA GLY A 109 -14.11 2.11 14.64
C GLY A 109 -12.75 2.75 14.92
N ARG A 110 -11.74 1.90 15.12
CA ARG A 110 -10.36 2.31 15.39
C ARG A 110 -9.38 1.50 14.58
N VAL A 111 -8.35 2.14 14.03
CA VAL A 111 -7.23 1.45 13.39
C VAL A 111 -5.93 1.88 14.04
N VAL A 112 -5.15 0.90 14.51
CA VAL A 112 -3.80 1.10 15.04
C VAL A 112 -2.82 0.55 14.01
N ALA A 113 -2.04 1.44 13.40
CA ALA A 113 -1.03 1.07 12.40
C ALA A 113 0.36 1.08 13.03
N ILE A 114 1.12 0.01 12.83
CA ILE A 114 2.46 -0.18 13.37
C ILE A 114 3.42 -0.39 12.20
N GLU A 115 4.42 0.45 12.07
CA GLU A 115 5.43 0.37 11.00
C GLU A 115 6.84 0.59 11.56
N PRO A 116 7.72 -0.42 11.52
CA PRO A 116 9.07 -0.31 12.08
C PRO A 116 10.02 0.56 11.26
N SER A 117 9.85 0.66 9.93
CA SER A 117 10.70 1.48 9.08
C SER A 117 10.39 2.96 9.28
N PRO A 118 11.36 3.81 9.69
CA PRO A 118 11.12 5.24 9.83
C PRO A 118 10.71 5.92 8.53
N VAL A 119 11.19 5.40 7.38
CA VAL A 119 10.85 5.94 6.05
C VAL A 119 9.39 5.67 5.71
N PHE A 120 8.93 4.44 5.93
CA PHE A 120 7.55 4.07 5.67
C PHE A 120 6.59 4.65 6.70
N HIS A 121 6.97 4.71 7.98
CA HIS A 121 6.21 5.40 9.01
C HIS A 121 5.96 6.87 8.65
N ARG A 122 6.97 7.59 8.14
CA ARG A 122 6.79 8.98 7.63
C ARG A 122 5.90 9.08 6.40
N ALA A 123 5.81 8.03 5.57
CA ALA A 123 4.88 7.99 4.44
C ALA A 123 3.46 7.64 4.91
N LEU A 124 3.31 6.72 5.85
CA LEU A 124 2.06 6.33 6.50
C LEU A 124 1.38 7.53 7.14
N THR A 125 2.11 8.34 7.93
CA THR A 125 1.55 9.54 8.58
C THR A 125 1.10 10.63 7.59
N ARG A 126 1.68 10.67 6.39
CA ARG A 126 1.23 11.55 5.30
C ARG A 126 0.00 11.02 4.57
N THR A 127 -0.17 9.71 4.56
CA THR A 127 -1.30 9.02 3.90
C THR A 127 -2.53 8.96 4.83
N SER A 128 -2.33 8.95 6.14
CA SER A 128 -3.38 8.96 7.16
C SER A 128 -4.11 10.31 7.21
N ARG A 129 -4.99 10.54 6.23
CA ARG A 129 -6.06 11.51 6.32
C ARG A 129 -7.31 10.95 5.64
N PRO A 130 -8.03 10.08 6.37
CA PRO A 130 -9.43 10.38 6.67
C PRO A 130 -9.70 10.31 8.20
N THR A 131 -10.62 11.15 8.66
CA THR A 131 -11.15 11.31 10.03
C THR A 131 -11.03 10.07 10.93
N GLY A 132 -10.14 10.09 11.95
CA GLY A 132 -10.21 9.20 13.11
C GLY A 132 -8.99 8.32 13.46
N ALA A 133 -7.94 8.24 12.63
CA ALA A 133 -6.78 7.39 12.94
C ALA A 133 -5.76 8.10 13.87
N ALA A 134 -5.57 7.57 15.08
CA ALA A 134 -4.47 7.97 15.97
C ALA A 134 -3.24 7.11 15.66
N THR A 135 -2.21 7.71 15.07
CA THR A 135 -0.91 7.04 14.86
C THR A 135 -0.10 7.12 16.15
N SER A 136 0.03 6.01 16.88
CA SER A 136 0.96 5.92 18.01
C SER A 136 2.37 5.63 17.48
N ALA A 137 3.27 6.60 17.56
CA ALA A 137 4.70 6.35 17.41
C ALA A 137 5.19 5.45 18.56
N PRO A 138 6.16 4.55 18.35
CA PRO A 138 6.81 3.88 19.46
C PRO A 138 7.55 4.94 20.29
N SER A 139 7.06 5.18 21.50
CA SER A 139 7.81 5.91 22.52
C SER A 139 9.07 5.11 22.84
N THR A 140 10.23 5.68 22.52
CA THR A 140 11.60 5.38 23.01
C THR A 140 11.97 3.90 23.16
N PRO A 141 13.03 3.38 22.49
CA PRO A 141 13.48 2.02 22.76
C PRO A 141 13.86 1.88 24.24
N PRO A 142 13.47 0.78 24.93
CA PRO A 142 13.93 0.55 26.29
C PRO A 142 15.46 0.51 26.27
N SER A 143 16.09 1.32 27.13
CA SER A 143 17.52 1.27 27.38
C SER A 143 17.86 -0.12 27.90
N ARG A 144 18.45 -0.96 27.04
CA ARG A 144 19.11 -2.19 27.49
C ARG A 144 20.43 -1.82 28.15
N ASN A 145 20.37 -1.45 29.43
CA ASN A 145 21.49 -1.64 30.33
C ASN A 145 21.52 -3.12 30.69
N PHE A 146 22.50 -3.85 30.15
CA PHE A 146 22.92 -5.12 30.76
C PHE A 146 24.03 -4.79 31.76
N PRO A 147 23.82 -4.96 33.08
CA PRO A 147 24.93 -5.07 34.01
C PRO A 147 25.61 -6.42 33.80
N GLY A 148 26.93 -6.41 33.77
CA GLY A 148 27.75 -7.60 33.60
C GLY A 148 27.52 -8.67 34.67
N ALA A 149 27.62 -9.91 34.23
CA ALA A 149 28.08 -11.08 34.97
C ALA A 149 28.57 -12.10 33.94
#